data_AF-G1Q6K1-F1
#
_entry.id   AF-G1Q6K1-F1
#
_cell.length_a   1.000
_cell.length_b   1.000
_cell.length_c   1.000
_cell.angle_alpha   90.00
_cell.angle_beta   90.00
_cell.angle_gamma   90.00
#
_symmetry.space_group_name_H-M   'P 1'
#
loop_
_entity.id
_entity.type
_entity.pdbx_description
1 polymer ?
#
loop_
_entity_poly.entity_id
_entity_poly.type
_entity_poly.pdbx_seq_one_letter_code
_entity_poly.pdbx_strand_id
1 'polypeptide(L)'
;SVAPFLSPLHATAHPSLPKCSHSNIEWEADWGATRVSSLWASYLPLLTLALSQANDTRHRALMDMMGGVLEVKKEDILRMVIPQPAFMAKPDAIWTEEERKQFKDYEKKVRELNEERDKYRKSLEAELRKLQNSIQESTQNFDEYLKRLFEKRVKAEMVINQEELKINNLLFSLLLDEELSTRETFLNNYLIKKQEEKSQTIMAIQKAKDDLDLYKEHYDNLLAEDKVMDRSFKKEFSEIPSYQVDMLYKLFKRRPRIHKPKTHSEMASLVPFGERPGSGKLNKDAFAQLMKAMDDLDNPNNMPEGLDPSVWNHFCVTRRMKVENEQKVKQKAAGLVEMMAFLRKRVDEDEKVQVEIEKVSHELILLQEEKVKFQLNLTIQILLKQGQVELENFQLLLEYPDAILINKTIIEDLNAVIRTQGHKKVASMMESKDIHKGIFQIEWEHKKMEMEMEDLNQRAWDIQMLFFSRERQKYLSEPNYETLVAIQIGIMEQTIAVIDKTHKKNVENCKKLLKKLGKFSNQKDVTNYSLSCNLQEELVAVSERKDISNAMGIGSQLTFEKIAKVQYESMMEQQKLTNISKEQAAQILVLQAEVERLRMKTYPALLPM
;
A
#
# COMPACT_ATOMS: atom_id res chain seq x y z
N SER A 1 -17.43 31.40 13.17
CA SER A 1 -17.88 32.74 13.60
C SER A 1 -16.90 33.22 14.65
N VAL A 2 -16.56 34.52 14.64
CA VAL A 2 -15.50 35.16 15.45
C VAL A 2 -14.08 34.72 15.08
N ALA A 3 -13.25 35.70 14.73
CA ALA A 3 -11.82 35.60 14.44
C ALA A 3 -11.00 36.22 15.60
N PRO A 4 -9.73 35.85 15.80
CA PRO A 4 -8.89 36.48 16.82
C PRO A 4 -8.37 37.86 16.37
N PHE A 5 -8.31 38.79 17.32
CA PHE A 5 -7.78 40.13 17.12
C PHE A 5 -6.25 40.15 17.01
N LEU A 6 -5.73 40.94 16.07
CA LEU A 6 -4.34 41.38 16.04
C LEU A 6 -4.16 42.62 16.93
N SER A 7 -3.12 42.65 17.77
CA SER A 7 -2.49 43.88 18.28
C SER A 7 -1.03 43.59 18.72
N PRO A 8 -0.14 44.60 18.71
CA PRO A 8 1.29 44.35 18.51
C PRO A 8 2.12 44.29 19.81
N LEU A 9 3.19 43.50 19.79
CA LEU A 9 4.18 43.41 20.87
C LEU A 9 5.08 44.65 20.92
N HIS A 10 5.14 45.28 22.10
CA HIS A 10 6.15 46.27 22.45
C HIS A 10 7.53 45.61 22.58
N ALA A 11 8.51 46.06 21.78
CA ALA A 11 9.90 45.65 21.94
C ALA A 11 10.62 46.57 22.95
N THR A 12 10.75 46.11 24.20
CA THR A 12 11.61 46.76 25.22
C THR A 12 13.00 46.15 25.19
N ALA A 13 13.97 46.86 24.61
CA ALA A 13 15.38 46.45 24.57
C ALA A 13 16.16 47.02 25.76
N HIS A 14 16.87 46.15 26.51
CA HIS A 14 17.83 46.52 27.55
C HIS A 14 18.95 45.46 27.68
N PRO A 15 20.13 45.78 28.24
CA PRO A 15 21.29 45.91 27.34
C PRO A 15 22.45 44.93 27.58
N SER A 16 23.32 44.88 26.58
CA SER A 16 24.59 44.15 26.52
C SER A 16 25.72 44.72 27.38
N LEU A 17 26.60 43.83 27.84
CA LEU A 17 27.98 44.08 28.30
C LEU A 17 28.93 43.13 27.54
N PRO A 18 30.27 43.37 27.50
CA PRO A 18 31.03 44.53 27.97
C PRO A 18 31.88 45.21 26.87
N LYS A 19 32.61 46.25 27.27
CA LYS A 19 33.41 47.15 26.42
C LYS A 19 34.72 46.49 25.95
N CYS A 20 35.16 46.82 24.74
CA CYS A 20 36.56 46.75 24.32
C CYS A 20 37.04 48.17 23.99
N SER A 21 38.19 48.58 24.51
CA SER A 21 38.73 49.94 24.40
C SER A 21 39.69 50.07 23.22
N HIS A 22 39.60 51.16 22.45
CA HIS A 22 40.78 51.95 22.07
C HIS A 22 40.43 53.34 21.52
N SER A 23 40.96 54.35 22.20
CA SER A 23 41.40 55.68 21.70
C SER A 23 40.87 56.24 20.38
N ASN A 24 40.19 57.39 20.47
CA ASN A 24 40.50 58.57 19.67
C ASN A 24 40.23 59.84 20.51
N ILE A 25 41.15 60.80 20.46
CA ILE A 25 41.04 62.10 21.14
C ILE A 25 41.22 63.17 20.07
N GLU A 26 40.18 63.95 19.82
CA GLU A 26 40.26 65.18 19.03
C GLU A 26 40.64 66.35 19.94
N TRP A 27 41.47 67.27 19.44
CA TRP A 27 41.75 68.56 20.05
C TRP A 27 41.49 69.66 19.02
N GLU A 28 40.50 70.51 19.30
CA GLU A 28 40.35 71.79 18.62
C GLU A 28 41.45 72.76 19.07
N ALA A 29 42.09 73.44 18.11
CA ALA A 29 42.98 74.56 18.35
C ALA A 29 43.00 75.49 17.13
N ASP A 30 41.95 76.31 17.01
CA ASP A 30 41.95 77.46 16.09
C ASP A 30 42.69 78.66 16.74
N TRP A 31 42.81 79.78 16.01
CA TRP A 31 43.48 81.06 16.35
C TRP A 31 44.99 81.14 16.05
N GLY A 32 45.33 81.63 14.85
CA GLY A 32 46.67 82.14 14.55
C GLY A 32 47.03 82.38 13.07
N ALA A 33 46.29 81.77 12.13
CA ALA A 33 46.75 81.65 10.73
C ALA A 33 46.70 82.95 9.88
N THR A 34 45.84 83.91 10.22
CA THR A 34 45.38 84.95 9.26
C THR A 34 46.34 86.12 9.02
N ARG A 35 47.52 86.17 9.66
CA ARG A 35 48.53 87.24 9.44
C ARG A 35 49.90 86.80 8.93
N VAL A 36 50.18 85.50 8.84
CA VAL A 36 51.45 84.98 8.27
C VAL A 36 51.27 84.57 6.80
N SER A 37 50.06 84.16 6.41
CA SER A 37 49.71 83.72 5.05
C SER A 37 50.08 84.73 3.95
N SER A 38 49.86 86.04 4.18
CA SER A 38 50.05 87.08 3.17
C SER A 38 51.52 87.37 2.79
N LEU A 39 52.49 87.00 3.62
CA LEU A 39 53.93 87.17 3.32
C LEU A 39 54.56 85.92 2.72
N TRP A 40 54.00 84.73 2.96
CA TRP A 40 54.45 83.49 2.31
C TRP A 40 53.89 83.32 0.90
N ALA A 41 52.69 83.86 0.63
CA ALA A 41 52.05 83.79 -0.68
C ALA A 41 52.82 84.50 -1.82
N SER A 42 53.67 85.49 -1.52
CA SER A 42 54.45 86.23 -2.52
C SER A 42 55.82 85.59 -2.84
N TYR A 43 56.41 84.83 -1.91
CA TYR A 43 57.70 84.15 -2.11
C TYR A 43 57.56 82.73 -2.66
N LEU A 44 56.44 82.03 -2.39
CA LEU A 44 56.19 80.67 -2.90
C LEU A 44 56.35 80.52 -4.43
N PRO A 45 55.80 81.42 -5.28
CA PRO A 45 55.88 81.30 -6.74
C PRO A 45 57.29 81.41 -7.32
N LEU A 46 58.15 82.23 -6.70
CA LEU A 46 59.55 82.39 -7.12
C LEU A 46 60.38 81.14 -6.79
N LEU A 47 60.10 80.52 -5.64
CA LEU A 47 60.78 79.28 -5.24
C LEU A 47 60.38 78.09 -6.13
N THR A 48 59.09 77.98 -6.50
CA THR A 48 58.62 76.91 -7.41
C THR A 48 59.16 77.08 -8.84
N LEU A 49 59.32 78.31 -9.34
CA LEU A 49 59.93 78.55 -10.65
C LEU A 49 61.42 78.14 -10.69
N ALA A 50 62.17 78.43 -9.63
CA ALA A 50 63.58 78.01 -9.54
C ALA A 50 63.73 76.48 -9.42
N LEU A 51 62.84 75.83 -8.66
CA LEU A 51 62.79 74.37 -8.53
C LEU A 51 62.42 73.67 -9.84
N SER A 52 61.54 74.26 -10.67
CA SER A 52 61.17 73.66 -11.96
C SER A 52 62.34 73.65 -12.95
N GLN A 53 63.12 74.72 -13.04
CA GLN A 53 64.30 74.82 -13.91
C GLN A 53 65.43 73.86 -13.48
N ALA A 54 65.60 73.64 -12.17
CA ALA A 54 66.56 72.67 -11.64
C ALA A 54 66.15 71.20 -11.89
N ASN A 55 64.85 70.91 -11.93
CA ASN A 55 64.36 69.58 -12.30
C ASN A 55 64.47 69.32 -13.81
N ASP A 56 64.25 70.33 -14.64
CA ASP A 56 64.32 70.19 -16.11
C ASP A 56 65.76 69.96 -16.62
N THR A 57 66.75 70.57 -15.98
CA THR A 57 68.18 70.29 -16.26
C THR A 57 68.60 68.89 -15.80
N ARG A 58 68.10 68.40 -14.65
CA ARG A 58 68.31 67.00 -14.21
C ARG A 58 67.63 65.99 -15.13
N HIS A 59 66.41 66.28 -15.61
CA HIS A 59 65.72 65.41 -16.57
C HIS A 59 66.48 65.30 -17.90
N ARG A 60 67.01 66.42 -18.42
CA ARG A 60 67.88 66.40 -19.61
C ARG A 60 69.16 65.60 -19.40
N ALA A 61 69.85 65.79 -18.27
CA ALA A 61 71.03 64.98 -17.96
C ALA A 61 70.72 63.48 -17.83
N LEU A 62 69.57 63.10 -17.26
CA LEU A 62 69.13 61.70 -17.18
C LEU A 62 68.77 61.11 -18.55
N MET A 63 68.18 61.91 -19.44
CA MET A 63 67.91 61.52 -20.84
C MET A 63 69.22 61.29 -21.62
N ASP A 64 70.17 62.22 -21.56
CA ASP A 64 71.44 62.11 -22.29
C ASP A 64 72.36 61.01 -21.74
N MET A 65 72.35 60.74 -20.42
CA MET A 65 73.25 59.77 -19.79
C MET A 65 72.66 58.35 -19.66
N MET A 66 71.34 58.22 -19.48
CA MET A 66 70.69 56.94 -19.15
C MET A 66 69.36 56.71 -19.90
N GLY A 67 69.07 57.48 -20.95
CA GLY A 67 67.83 57.32 -21.73
C GLY A 67 66.55 57.61 -20.95
N GLY A 68 66.64 58.34 -19.83
CA GLY A 68 65.50 58.78 -19.03
C GLY A 68 65.01 57.80 -17.95
N VAL A 69 65.66 56.65 -17.76
CA VAL A 69 65.24 55.64 -16.76
C VAL A 69 66.40 55.33 -15.79
N LEU A 70 66.18 55.59 -14.50
CA LEU A 70 67.19 55.42 -13.45
C LEU A 70 67.31 53.96 -12.96
N GLU A 71 66.20 53.22 -12.95
CA GLU A 71 66.12 51.80 -12.59
C GLU A 71 65.28 51.07 -13.64
N VAL A 72 65.86 50.08 -14.33
CA VAL A 72 65.13 49.24 -15.28
C VAL A 72 64.20 48.32 -14.50
N LYS A 73 62.89 48.57 -14.54
CA LYS A 73 61.90 47.68 -13.94
C LYS A 73 61.75 46.44 -14.81
N LYS A 74 61.41 45.28 -14.22
CA LYS A 74 61.15 44.05 -14.99
C LYS A 74 59.99 44.23 -15.99
N GLU A 75 59.09 45.16 -15.73
CA GLU A 75 58.02 45.59 -16.63
C GLU A 75 58.54 46.25 -17.93
N ASP A 76 59.69 46.93 -17.87
CA ASP A 76 60.28 47.63 -19.03
C ASP A 76 60.83 46.64 -20.06
N ILE A 77 61.20 45.43 -19.64
CA ILE A 77 61.60 44.31 -20.52
C ILE A 77 60.47 43.94 -21.50
N LEU A 78 59.20 44.12 -21.11
CA LEU A 78 58.03 43.91 -21.97
C LEU A 78 57.78 45.08 -22.95
N ARG A 79 58.36 46.26 -22.69
CA ARG A 79 58.25 47.46 -23.53
C ARG A 79 59.48 47.67 -24.42
N MET A 80 60.60 47.05 -24.10
CA MET A 80 61.84 47.15 -24.85
C MET A 80 61.69 46.48 -26.23
N VAL A 81 62.05 47.23 -27.27
CA VAL A 81 62.07 46.82 -28.68
C VAL A 81 63.46 47.13 -29.22
N ILE A 82 64.17 46.12 -29.73
CA ILE A 82 65.45 46.37 -30.40
C ILE A 82 65.14 46.94 -31.79
N PRO A 83 65.64 48.14 -32.13
CA PRO A 83 65.40 48.73 -33.44
C PRO A 83 66.03 47.87 -34.54
N GLN A 84 65.29 47.65 -35.63
CA GLN A 84 65.78 46.89 -36.78
C GLN A 84 66.98 47.60 -37.43
N PRO A 85 68.09 46.90 -37.72
CA PRO A 85 69.20 47.46 -38.47
C PRO A 85 68.74 47.94 -39.85
N ALA A 86 69.15 49.16 -40.23
CA ALA A 86 68.64 49.83 -41.42
C ALA A 86 68.88 49.08 -42.76
N PHE A 87 69.81 48.13 -42.79
CA PHE A 87 70.07 47.28 -43.97
C PHE A 87 69.02 46.17 -44.17
N MET A 88 68.24 45.79 -43.14
CA MET A 88 67.16 44.79 -43.28
C MET A 88 66.02 45.21 -44.22
N ALA A 89 65.95 46.50 -44.58
CA ALA A 89 65.04 46.98 -45.62
C ALA A 89 65.48 46.60 -47.05
N LYS A 90 66.66 45.99 -47.22
CA LYS A 90 67.21 45.54 -48.52
C LYS A 90 67.28 44.00 -48.57
N PRO A 91 67.07 43.36 -49.74
CA PRO A 91 67.05 41.90 -49.86
C PRO A 91 68.35 41.19 -49.44
N ASP A 92 68.20 40.07 -48.73
CA ASP A 92 69.25 39.25 -48.09
C ASP A 92 70.39 38.81 -49.02
N ALA A 93 70.11 38.73 -50.33
CA ALA A 93 71.08 38.38 -51.35
C ALA A 93 72.22 39.40 -51.52
N ILE A 94 72.02 40.66 -51.08
CA ILE A 94 72.95 41.77 -51.29
C ILE A 94 73.77 42.08 -50.02
N TRP A 95 73.47 41.43 -48.89
CA TRP A 95 74.18 41.70 -47.63
C TRP A 95 75.64 41.24 -47.67
N THR A 96 76.54 42.14 -47.30
CA THR A 96 77.96 41.87 -47.07
C THR A 96 78.17 40.90 -45.90
N GLU A 97 79.37 40.30 -45.81
CA GLU A 97 79.75 39.37 -44.73
C GLU A 97 79.58 40.01 -43.33
N GLU A 98 79.84 41.32 -43.23
CA GLU A 98 79.72 42.12 -42.02
C GLU A 98 78.25 42.42 -41.66
N GLU A 99 77.41 42.77 -42.63
CA GLU A 99 75.96 42.93 -42.44
C GLU A 99 75.30 41.59 -42.04
N ARG A 100 75.73 40.47 -42.62
CA ARG A 100 75.29 39.11 -42.21
C ARG A 100 75.68 38.78 -40.77
N LYS A 101 76.81 39.27 -40.28
CA LYS A 101 77.22 39.14 -38.88
C LYS A 101 76.36 40.02 -37.96
N GLN A 102 76.13 41.28 -38.35
CA GLN A 102 75.25 42.19 -37.62
C GLN A 102 73.80 41.69 -37.54
N PHE A 103 73.31 41.02 -38.60
CA PHE A 103 71.99 40.36 -38.61
C PHE A 103 71.92 39.23 -37.57
N LYS A 104 72.92 38.34 -37.53
CA LYS A 104 72.99 37.25 -36.53
C LYS A 104 73.08 37.79 -35.10
N ASP A 105 73.83 38.87 -34.88
CA ASP A 105 73.93 39.53 -33.57
C ASP A 105 72.60 40.22 -33.17
N TYR A 106 71.85 40.78 -34.13
CA TYR A 106 70.51 41.30 -33.89
C TYR A 106 69.50 40.18 -33.58
N GLU A 107 69.45 39.11 -34.39
CA GLU A 107 68.58 37.94 -34.13
C GLU A 107 68.85 37.33 -32.77
N LYS A 108 70.13 37.22 -32.38
CA LYS A 108 70.53 36.73 -31.07
C LYS A 108 69.99 37.63 -29.96
N LYS A 109 70.16 38.95 -30.04
CA LYS A 109 69.62 39.90 -29.06
C LYS A 109 68.08 39.89 -29.00
N VAL A 110 67.40 39.78 -30.14
CA VAL A 110 65.92 39.66 -30.18
C VAL A 110 65.46 38.34 -29.56
N ARG A 111 66.19 37.24 -29.78
CA ARG A 111 65.92 35.95 -29.14
C ARG A 111 66.14 36.01 -27.63
N GLU A 112 67.26 36.59 -27.19
CA GLU A 112 67.58 36.80 -25.77
C GLU A 112 66.50 37.65 -25.06
N LEU A 113 66.06 38.77 -25.65
CA LEU A 113 64.96 39.56 -25.09
C LEU A 113 63.62 38.82 -25.09
N ASN A 114 63.29 38.05 -26.14
CA ASN A 114 62.06 37.26 -26.14
C ASN A 114 62.11 36.16 -25.07
N GLU A 115 63.26 35.52 -24.85
CA GLU A 115 63.45 34.59 -23.75
C GLU A 115 63.32 35.26 -22.37
N GLU A 116 63.83 36.49 -22.19
CA GLU A 116 63.66 37.24 -20.94
C GLU A 116 62.20 37.66 -20.71
N ARG A 117 61.50 38.12 -21.75
CA ARG A 117 60.07 38.41 -21.72
C ARG A 117 59.25 37.17 -21.37
N ASP A 118 59.60 36.00 -21.91
CA ASP A 118 58.95 34.74 -21.62
C ASP A 118 59.26 34.20 -20.22
N LYS A 119 60.51 34.36 -19.75
CA LYS A 119 60.90 34.08 -18.34
C LYS A 119 60.09 34.95 -17.39
N TYR A 120 59.94 36.25 -17.68
CA TYR A 120 59.17 37.18 -16.86
C TYR A 120 57.66 36.88 -16.90
N ARG A 121 57.08 36.60 -18.09
CA ARG A 121 55.68 36.14 -18.20
C ARG A 121 55.43 34.90 -17.36
N LYS A 122 56.29 33.89 -17.45
CA LYS A 122 56.19 32.65 -16.64
C LYS A 122 56.30 32.91 -15.14
N SER A 123 57.11 33.88 -14.69
CA SER A 123 57.14 34.27 -13.27
C SER A 123 55.83 34.94 -12.83
N LEU A 124 55.25 35.83 -13.65
CA LEU A 124 53.96 36.46 -13.35
C LEU A 124 52.80 35.44 -13.35
N GLU A 125 52.80 34.48 -14.29
CA GLU A 125 51.84 33.38 -14.31
C GLU A 125 51.96 32.47 -13.08
N ALA A 126 53.18 32.23 -12.60
CA ALA A 126 53.42 31.45 -11.38
C ALA A 126 52.98 32.20 -10.11
N GLU A 127 53.25 33.51 -10.02
CA GLU A 127 52.78 34.36 -8.93
C GLU A 127 51.24 34.46 -8.93
N LEU A 128 50.62 34.65 -10.10
CA LEU A 128 49.17 34.66 -10.28
C LEU A 128 48.54 33.34 -9.81
N ARG A 129 49.08 32.18 -10.22
CA ARG A 129 48.60 30.87 -9.75
C ARG A 129 48.79 30.68 -8.25
N LYS A 130 49.91 31.14 -7.68
CA LYS A 130 50.16 31.10 -6.24
C LYS A 130 49.16 31.95 -5.46
N LEU A 131 48.83 33.14 -5.96
CA LEU A 131 47.80 34.01 -5.39
C LEU A 131 46.40 33.40 -5.51
N GLN A 132 46.04 32.83 -6.68
CA GLN A 132 44.77 32.13 -6.87
C GLN A 132 44.60 30.96 -5.88
N ASN A 133 45.62 30.11 -5.74
CA ASN A 133 45.60 29.00 -4.79
C ASN A 133 45.46 29.50 -3.34
N SER A 134 46.21 30.55 -2.97
CA SER A 134 46.14 31.17 -1.63
C SER A 134 44.76 31.77 -1.34
N ILE A 135 44.14 32.43 -2.32
CA ILE A 135 42.76 32.93 -2.21
C ILE A 135 41.78 31.77 -2.04
N GLN A 136 41.89 30.72 -2.85
CA GLN A 136 41.02 29.54 -2.75
C GLN A 136 41.13 28.85 -1.39
N GLU A 137 42.35 28.62 -0.90
CA GLU A 137 42.60 28.03 0.43
C GLU A 137 42.05 28.91 1.56
N SER A 138 42.28 30.23 1.48
CA SER A 138 41.74 31.19 2.45
C SER A 138 40.20 31.23 2.45
N THR A 139 39.56 31.17 1.28
CA THR A 139 38.10 31.10 1.17
C THR A 139 37.56 29.79 1.74
N GLN A 140 38.16 28.64 1.40
CA GLN A 140 37.75 27.34 1.93
C GLN A 140 37.89 27.27 3.47
N ASN A 141 39.00 27.80 4.01
CA ASN A 141 39.20 27.90 5.44
C ASN A 141 38.14 28.81 6.10
N PHE A 142 37.84 29.97 5.51
CA PHE A 142 36.79 30.87 6.00
C PHE A 142 35.40 30.20 5.99
N ASP A 143 35.04 29.52 4.90
CA ASP A 143 33.77 28.80 4.79
C ASP A 143 33.66 27.67 5.83
N GLU A 144 34.76 26.97 6.13
CA GLU A 144 34.78 25.97 7.20
C GLU A 144 34.62 26.60 8.60
N TYR A 145 35.27 27.73 8.87
CA TYR A 145 35.06 28.48 10.10
C TYR A 145 33.61 28.99 10.23
N LEU A 146 33.03 29.50 9.14
CA LEU A 146 31.64 29.96 9.09
C LEU A 146 30.66 28.81 9.33
N LYS A 147 30.89 27.65 8.72
CA LYS A 147 30.11 26.42 8.96
C LYS A 147 30.20 25.97 10.43
N ARG A 148 31.41 25.91 11.00
CA ARG A 148 31.62 25.57 12.42
C ARG A 148 30.95 26.58 13.36
N LEU A 149 30.91 27.87 13.00
CA LEU A 149 30.20 28.90 13.75
C LEU A 149 28.67 28.72 13.66
N PHE A 150 28.15 28.43 12.46
CA PHE A 150 26.73 28.16 12.24
C PHE A 150 26.26 26.92 13.04
N GLU A 151 27.03 25.82 13.00
CA GLU A 151 26.74 24.63 13.81
C GLU A 151 26.74 24.92 15.31
N LYS A 152 27.63 25.80 15.80
CA LYS A 152 27.62 26.25 17.21
C LYS A 152 26.38 27.10 17.52
N ARG A 153 26.00 28.01 16.63
CA ARG A 153 24.80 28.85 16.77
C ARG A 153 23.54 27.99 16.86
N VAL A 154 23.34 27.08 15.93
CA VAL A 154 22.16 26.18 15.92
C VAL A 154 22.11 25.32 17.20
N LYS A 155 23.25 24.82 17.68
CA LYS A 155 23.32 24.09 18.96
C LYS A 155 22.98 24.98 20.17
N ALA A 156 23.42 26.24 20.17
CA ALA A 156 23.10 27.19 21.23
C ALA A 156 21.61 27.56 21.24
N GLU A 157 21.03 27.91 20.09
CA GLU A 157 19.60 28.19 19.92
C GLU A 157 18.74 26.97 20.31
N MET A 158 19.16 25.75 19.94
CA MET A 158 18.49 24.51 20.35
C MET A 158 18.47 24.33 21.88
N VAL A 159 19.58 24.59 22.57
CA VAL A 159 19.64 24.48 24.04
C VAL A 159 18.85 25.58 24.73
N ILE A 160 18.90 26.81 24.22
CA ILE A 160 18.08 27.93 24.72
C ILE A 160 16.59 27.58 24.62
N ASN A 161 16.11 27.17 23.45
CA ASN A 161 14.72 26.77 23.24
C ASN A 161 14.30 25.57 24.12
N GLN A 162 15.23 24.65 24.41
CA GLN A 162 14.96 23.52 25.32
C GLN A 162 14.75 23.98 26.76
N GLU A 163 15.64 24.84 27.28
CA GLU A 163 15.53 25.38 28.64
C GLU A 163 14.35 26.36 28.76
N GLU A 164 14.05 27.17 27.74
CA GLU A 164 12.84 28.01 27.70
C GLU A 164 11.55 27.16 27.76
N LEU A 165 11.45 26.10 26.96
CA LEU A 165 10.30 25.18 27.03
C LEU A 165 10.18 24.51 28.40
N LYS A 166 11.31 24.12 29.01
CA LYS A 166 11.36 23.53 30.35
C LYS A 166 10.95 24.53 31.44
N ILE A 167 11.39 25.79 31.35
CA ILE A 167 10.96 26.88 32.23
C ILE A 167 9.45 27.11 32.09
N ASN A 168 8.91 27.16 30.86
CA ASN A 168 7.48 27.33 30.62
C ASN A 168 6.65 26.16 31.18
N ASN A 169 7.12 24.92 30.99
CA ASN A 169 6.45 23.73 31.55
C ASN A 169 6.48 23.72 33.08
N LEU A 170 7.62 24.08 33.70
CA LEU A 170 7.73 24.20 35.16
C LEU A 170 6.84 25.32 35.71
N LEU A 171 6.79 26.48 35.03
CA LEU A 171 5.91 27.58 35.39
C LEU A 171 4.43 27.18 35.31
N PHE A 172 4.04 26.47 34.24
CA PHE A 172 2.69 25.92 34.11
C PHE A 172 2.35 24.96 35.25
N SER A 173 3.26 24.03 35.58
CA SER A 173 3.05 23.10 36.70
C SER A 173 2.97 23.78 38.06
N LEU A 174 3.75 24.85 38.29
CA LEU A 174 3.68 25.66 39.52
C LEU A 174 2.37 26.43 39.62
N LEU A 175 1.92 27.05 38.52
CA LEU A 175 0.62 27.75 38.47
C LEU A 175 -0.54 26.78 38.73
N LEU A 176 -0.48 25.56 38.20
CA LEU A 176 -1.51 24.54 38.45
C LEU A 176 -1.49 24.04 39.90
N ASP A 177 -0.33 23.81 40.52
CA ASP A 177 -0.25 23.43 41.94
C ASP A 177 -0.71 24.58 42.86
N GLU A 178 -0.48 25.85 42.48
CA GLU A 178 -1.04 27.03 43.16
C GLU A 178 -2.57 27.11 43.01
N GLU A 179 -3.13 26.86 41.83
CA GLU A 179 -4.58 26.81 41.61
C GLU A 179 -5.24 25.67 42.43
N LEU A 180 -4.67 24.47 42.38
CA LEU A 180 -5.14 23.33 43.16
C LEU A 180 -5.04 23.59 44.67
N SER A 181 -3.95 24.21 45.13
CA SER A 181 -3.75 24.53 46.56
C SER A 181 -4.63 25.68 47.05
N THR A 182 -4.88 26.71 46.23
CA THR A 182 -5.83 27.78 46.57
C THR A 182 -7.26 27.25 46.60
N ARG A 183 -7.65 26.35 45.68
CA ARG A 183 -8.95 25.66 45.75
C ARG A 183 -9.06 24.74 46.98
N GLU A 184 -8.00 24.00 47.31
CA GLU A 184 -7.94 23.14 48.50
C GLU A 184 -8.11 23.97 49.79
N THR A 185 -7.41 25.10 49.92
CA THR A 185 -7.57 25.99 51.08
C THR A 185 -8.96 26.63 51.13
N PHE A 186 -9.55 26.99 49.98
CA PHE A 186 -10.93 27.49 49.91
C PHE A 186 -11.94 26.46 50.42
N LEU A 187 -11.88 25.21 49.92
CA LEU A 187 -12.78 24.12 50.34
C LEU A 187 -12.61 23.79 51.83
N ASN A 188 -11.37 23.72 52.34
CA ASN A 188 -11.10 23.54 53.77
C ASN A 188 -11.71 24.68 54.62
N ASN A 189 -11.52 25.93 54.21
CA ASN A 189 -12.09 27.09 54.92
C ASN A 189 -13.63 27.09 54.87
N TYR A 190 -14.24 26.65 53.77
CA TYR A 190 -15.69 26.51 53.65
C TYR A 190 -16.22 25.36 54.51
N LEU A 191 -15.52 24.23 54.55
CA LEU A 191 -15.83 23.08 55.41
C LEU A 191 -15.79 23.47 56.90
N ILE A 192 -14.77 24.20 57.34
CA ILE A 192 -14.65 24.70 58.73
C ILE A 192 -15.84 25.62 59.07
N LYS A 193 -16.21 26.55 58.20
CA LYS A 193 -17.38 27.43 58.39
C LYS A 193 -18.69 26.63 58.50
N LYS A 194 -18.84 25.57 57.68
CA LYS A 194 -20.02 24.70 57.73
C LYS A 194 -20.05 23.83 59.00
N GLN A 195 -18.90 23.36 59.49
CA GLN A 195 -18.77 22.68 60.78
C GLN A 195 -19.10 23.62 61.97
N GLU A 196 -18.74 24.90 61.88
CA GLU A 196 -19.15 25.91 62.88
C GLU A 196 -20.68 26.14 62.84
N GLU A 197 -21.26 26.32 61.66
CA GLU A 197 -22.73 26.41 61.46
C GLU A 197 -23.43 25.17 62.03
N LYS A 198 -22.88 23.97 61.80
CA LYS A 198 -23.37 22.69 62.34
C LYS A 198 -23.34 22.63 63.86
N SER A 199 -22.30 23.17 64.50
CA SER A 199 -22.25 23.30 65.96
C SER A 199 -23.37 24.22 66.47
N GLN A 200 -23.61 25.36 65.79
CA GLN A 200 -24.67 26.30 66.13
C GLN A 200 -26.08 25.70 65.95
N THR A 201 -26.32 24.92 64.88
CA THR A 201 -27.61 24.24 64.67
C THR A 201 -27.87 23.15 65.71
N ILE A 202 -26.86 22.36 66.08
CA ILE A 202 -26.94 21.37 67.16
C ILE A 202 -27.28 22.04 68.49
N MET A 203 -26.62 23.15 68.85
CA MET A 203 -26.92 23.92 70.06
C MET A 203 -28.36 24.47 70.04
N ALA A 204 -28.83 24.98 68.90
CA ALA A 204 -30.19 25.47 68.75
C ALA A 204 -31.25 24.36 68.86
N ILE A 205 -30.96 23.16 68.35
CA ILE A 205 -31.80 21.96 68.53
C ILE A 205 -31.85 21.56 70.00
N GLN A 206 -30.70 21.51 70.69
CA GLN A 206 -30.68 21.10 72.09
C GLN A 206 -31.51 22.06 72.95
N LYS A 207 -31.31 23.37 72.80
CA LYS A 207 -32.13 24.37 73.47
C LYS A 207 -33.63 24.20 73.17
N ALA A 208 -33.99 23.95 71.91
CA ALA A 208 -35.38 23.73 71.52
C ALA A 208 -36.00 22.44 72.11
N LYS A 209 -35.18 21.42 72.40
CA LYS A 209 -35.60 20.23 73.17
C LYS A 209 -35.79 20.56 74.64
N ASP A 210 -34.83 21.23 75.26
CA ASP A 210 -34.89 21.64 76.67
C ASP A 210 -36.13 22.52 76.94
N ASP A 211 -36.38 23.52 76.08
CA ASP A 211 -37.58 24.37 76.13
C ASP A 211 -38.88 23.55 75.95
N LEU A 212 -38.89 22.55 75.06
CA LEU A 212 -40.05 21.66 74.81
C LEU A 212 -40.33 20.74 76.00
N ASP A 213 -39.30 20.16 76.60
CA ASP A 213 -39.43 19.26 77.75
C ASP A 213 -39.92 20.01 78.99
N LEU A 214 -39.41 21.22 79.26
CA LEU A 214 -39.93 22.10 80.31
C LEU A 214 -41.41 22.47 80.06
N TYR A 215 -41.76 22.81 78.82
CA TYR A 215 -43.14 23.15 78.47
C TYR A 215 -44.08 21.94 78.60
N LYS A 216 -43.58 20.74 78.30
CA LYS A 216 -44.29 19.46 78.47
C LYS A 216 -44.48 19.12 79.94
N GLU A 217 -43.49 19.31 80.80
CA GLU A 217 -43.64 19.15 82.25
C GLU A 217 -44.76 20.06 82.79
N HIS A 218 -44.80 21.33 82.38
CA HIS A 218 -45.89 22.24 82.74
C HIS A 218 -47.27 21.78 82.23
N TYR A 219 -47.34 21.15 81.06
CA TYR A 219 -48.58 20.59 80.52
C TYR A 219 -49.03 19.34 81.30
N ASP A 220 -48.10 18.44 81.61
CA ASP A 220 -48.36 17.21 82.37
C ASP A 220 -48.77 17.53 83.82
N ASN A 221 -48.21 18.57 84.43
CA ASN A 221 -48.64 19.10 85.73
C ASN A 221 -50.07 19.66 85.68
N LEU A 222 -50.42 20.50 84.69
CA LEU A 222 -51.80 21.00 84.52
C LEU A 222 -52.80 19.87 84.24
N LEU A 223 -52.39 18.82 83.51
CA LEU A 223 -53.17 17.59 83.31
C LEU A 223 -53.34 16.78 84.59
N ALA A 224 -52.35 16.77 85.48
CA ALA A 224 -52.42 16.11 86.78
C ALA A 224 -53.39 16.86 87.71
N GLU A 225 -53.26 18.18 87.82
CA GLU A 225 -54.21 19.07 88.51
C GLU A 225 -55.63 18.88 87.98
N ASP A 226 -55.79 18.78 86.66
CA ASP A 226 -57.09 18.55 86.02
C ASP A 226 -57.76 17.26 86.50
N LYS A 227 -56.99 16.17 86.55
CA LYS A 227 -57.42 14.86 87.05
C LYS A 227 -57.66 14.87 88.56
N VAL A 228 -56.92 15.68 89.32
CA VAL A 228 -57.11 15.83 90.77
C VAL A 228 -58.43 16.54 91.07
N MET A 229 -58.72 17.69 90.45
CA MET A 229 -60.00 18.41 90.61
C MET A 229 -61.22 17.52 90.28
N ASP A 230 -61.09 16.64 89.30
CA ASP A 230 -62.16 15.71 88.93
C ASP A 230 -62.40 14.62 89.99
N ARG A 231 -61.32 14.19 90.67
CA ARG A 231 -61.36 13.18 91.74
C ARG A 231 -61.69 13.79 93.11
N SER A 232 -61.36 15.06 93.36
CA SER A 232 -61.62 15.76 94.61
C SER A 232 -63.05 16.27 94.71
N PHE A 233 -63.72 16.56 93.59
CA PHE A 233 -65.09 17.11 93.56
C PHE A 233 -66.05 16.43 94.55
N LYS A 234 -66.15 15.10 94.56
CA LYS A 234 -67.06 14.38 95.48
C LYS A 234 -66.70 14.50 96.96
N LYS A 235 -65.45 14.85 97.29
CA LYS A 235 -64.98 15.09 98.65
C LYS A 235 -65.31 16.52 99.10
N GLU A 236 -65.21 17.49 98.19
CA GLU A 236 -65.51 18.92 98.44
C GLU A 236 -66.99 19.12 98.85
N PHE A 237 -67.92 18.34 98.29
CA PHE A 237 -69.35 18.41 98.63
C PHE A 237 -69.82 17.31 99.59
N SER A 238 -68.92 16.76 100.43
CA SER A 238 -69.23 15.62 101.33
C SER A 238 -70.18 15.96 102.49
N GLU A 239 -70.42 17.25 102.76
CA GLU A 239 -71.36 17.75 103.78
C GLU A 239 -72.84 17.62 103.39
N ILE A 240 -73.12 17.14 102.17
CA ILE A 240 -74.43 17.21 101.51
C ILE A 240 -74.91 15.79 101.14
N PRO A 241 -76.23 15.49 101.16
CA PRO A 241 -76.74 14.18 100.78
C PRO A 241 -76.23 13.67 99.43
N SER A 242 -75.74 12.43 99.39
CA SER A 242 -75.06 11.82 98.24
C SER A 242 -75.80 11.97 96.90
N TYR A 243 -77.13 11.90 96.90
CA TYR A 243 -77.94 12.08 95.68
C TYR A 243 -77.83 13.49 95.08
N GLN A 244 -77.66 14.52 95.91
CA GLN A 244 -77.42 15.89 95.45
C GLN A 244 -75.98 16.03 94.92
N VAL A 245 -75.00 15.40 95.57
CA VAL A 245 -73.59 15.38 95.10
C VAL A 245 -73.47 14.74 93.72
N ASP A 246 -74.17 13.62 93.48
CA ASP A 246 -74.20 12.95 92.17
C ASP A 246 -74.93 13.78 91.09
N MET A 247 -75.96 14.53 91.47
CA MET A 247 -76.65 15.47 90.59
C MET A 247 -75.75 16.66 90.22
N LEU A 248 -75.07 17.26 91.21
CA LEU A 248 -74.08 18.30 90.98
C LEU A 248 -72.90 17.80 90.15
N TYR A 249 -72.42 16.56 90.33
CA TYR A 249 -71.34 16.00 89.51
C TYR A 249 -71.74 15.86 88.02
N LYS A 250 -73.00 15.55 87.71
CA LYS A 250 -73.51 15.58 86.32
C LYS A 250 -73.49 17.00 85.74
N LEU A 251 -73.82 18.02 86.56
CA LEU A 251 -73.73 19.43 86.16
C LEU A 251 -72.29 19.95 86.08
N PHE A 252 -71.36 19.39 86.87
CA PHE A 252 -69.92 19.65 86.85
C PHE A 252 -69.26 19.12 85.58
N LYS A 253 -69.75 18.01 85.03
CA LYS A 253 -69.30 17.45 83.74
C LYS A 253 -69.93 18.12 82.52
N ARG A 254 -71.00 18.89 82.68
CA ARG A 254 -71.65 19.62 81.58
C ARG A 254 -70.77 20.79 81.14
N ARG A 255 -70.63 20.98 79.81
CA ARG A 255 -69.89 22.09 79.19
C ARG A 255 -70.81 22.91 78.27
N PRO A 256 -70.58 24.22 78.11
CA PRO A 256 -71.32 25.01 77.14
C PRO A 256 -71.07 24.52 75.70
N ARG A 257 -72.13 24.42 74.90
CA ARG A 257 -72.01 24.13 73.46
C ARG A 257 -71.75 25.42 72.69
N ILE A 258 -70.49 25.84 72.64
CA ILE A 258 -70.09 26.97 71.79
C ILE A 258 -70.16 26.52 70.33
N HIS A 259 -71.09 27.10 69.56
CA HIS A 259 -71.08 26.97 68.11
C HIS A 259 -69.84 27.69 67.56
N LYS A 260 -68.85 26.93 67.09
CA LYS A 260 -67.74 27.49 66.29
C LYS A 260 -68.33 28.15 65.04
N PRO A 261 -68.16 29.46 64.82
CA PRO A 261 -68.57 30.07 63.55
C PRO A 261 -67.73 29.47 62.42
N LYS A 262 -68.40 28.87 61.43
CA LYS A 262 -67.77 28.44 60.16
C LYS A 262 -67.55 29.69 59.30
N THR A 263 -66.43 30.39 59.49
CA THR A 263 -66.13 31.58 58.67
C THR A 263 -64.63 31.70 58.35
N HIS A 264 -64.33 31.62 57.04
CA HIS A 264 -63.09 32.01 56.36
C HIS A 264 -61.73 31.66 57.02
N SER A 265 -61.30 30.41 56.85
CA SER A 265 -59.88 30.05 57.01
C SER A 265 -59.02 30.36 55.77
N GLU A 266 -59.63 30.77 54.65
CA GLU A 266 -58.95 30.82 53.33
C GLU A 266 -58.52 32.24 52.92
N MET A 267 -59.19 33.29 53.41
CA MET A 267 -59.00 34.65 52.91
C MET A 267 -57.82 35.41 53.54
N ALA A 268 -57.27 34.90 54.65
CA ALA A 268 -56.08 35.44 55.31
C ALA A 268 -54.74 34.93 54.69
N SER A 269 -54.80 34.12 53.63
CA SER A 269 -53.63 33.53 52.97
C SER A 269 -52.95 34.46 51.94
N LEU A 270 -53.58 35.58 51.58
CA LEU A 270 -53.18 36.41 50.43
C LEU A 270 -52.22 37.59 50.74
N VAL A 271 -51.85 37.82 52.00
CA VAL A 271 -50.96 38.94 52.38
C VAL A 271 -49.74 38.41 53.16
N PRO A 272 -48.57 38.24 52.52
CA PRO A 272 -47.35 37.73 53.18
C PRO A 272 -46.83 38.57 54.35
N PHE A 273 -47.23 39.85 54.42
CA PHE A 273 -46.77 40.83 55.43
C PHE A 273 -47.89 41.41 56.30
N GLY A 274 -49.11 40.88 56.24
CA GLY A 274 -50.20 41.34 57.12
C GLY A 274 -49.97 40.88 58.56
N GLU A 275 -50.29 41.73 59.54
CA GLU A 275 -50.33 41.30 60.95
C GLU A 275 -51.35 40.16 61.10
N ARG A 276 -50.86 38.91 61.14
CA ARG A 276 -51.69 37.78 61.55
C ARG A 276 -52.22 38.09 62.95
N PRO A 277 -53.54 38.06 63.21
CA PRO A 277 -54.06 38.09 64.58
C PRO A 277 -53.43 36.93 65.33
N GLY A 278 -52.48 37.23 66.23
CA GLY A 278 -51.66 36.22 66.86
C GLY A 278 -52.54 35.18 67.56
N SER A 279 -52.10 33.91 67.57
CA SER A 279 -52.81 32.78 68.20
C SER A 279 -53.34 33.14 69.61
N GLY A 280 -52.60 33.96 70.36
CA GLY A 280 -53.01 34.50 71.67
C GLY A 280 -54.19 35.48 71.70
N LYS A 281 -54.50 36.24 70.64
CA LYS A 281 -55.72 37.08 70.57
C LYS A 281 -56.96 36.19 70.38
N LEU A 282 -56.95 35.34 69.36
CA LEU A 282 -58.06 34.42 69.06
C LEU A 282 -58.36 33.46 70.22
N ASN A 283 -57.32 32.99 70.94
CA ASN A 283 -57.48 32.15 72.13
C ASN A 283 -58.08 32.90 73.34
N LYS A 284 -57.84 34.22 73.48
CA LYS A 284 -58.47 35.05 74.52
C LYS A 284 -59.94 35.30 74.20
N ASP A 285 -60.27 35.64 72.96
CA ASP A 285 -61.66 35.89 72.54
C ASP A 285 -62.51 34.61 72.65
N ALA A 286 -61.96 33.45 72.25
CA ALA A 286 -62.62 32.15 72.41
C ALA A 286 -62.81 31.76 73.89
N PHE A 287 -61.88 32.12 74.78
CA PHE A 287 -62.02 31.90 76.22
C PHE A 287 -63.06 32.84 76.84
N ALA A 288 -63.09 34.12 76.45
CA ALA A 288 -64.12 35.06 76.90
C ALA A 288 -65.53 34.62 76.48
N GLN A 289 -65.68 34.08 75.26
CA GLN A 289 -66.94 33.47 74.80
C GLN A 289 -67.32 32.21 75.60
N LEU A 290 -66.35 31.38 75.99
CA LEU A 290 -66.57 30.23 76.87
C LEU A 290 -67.05 30.66 78.26
N MET A 291 -66.42 31.64 78.87
CA MET A 291 -66.80 32.13 80.20
C MET A 291 -68.16 32.82 80.18
N LYS A 292 -68.49 33.58 79.13
CA LYS A 292 -69.85 34.13 78.94
C LYS A 292 -70.91 33.03 78.85
N ALA A 293 -70.61 31.94 78.14
CA ALA A 293 -71.52 30.79 78.05
C ALA A 293 -71.55 29.93 79.33
N MET A 294 -70.64 30.15 80.28
CA MET A 294 -70.73 29.61 81.64
C MET A 294 -71.69 30.42 82.53
N ASP A 295 -71.79 31.75 82.35
CA ASP A 295 -72.77 32.59 83.06
C ASP A 295 -74.21 32.06 82.87
N ASP A 296 -74.56 31.64 81.65
CA ASP A 296 -75.85 31.03 81.33
C ASP A 296 -76.09 29.68 82.06
N LEU A 297 -75.03 28.92 82.34
CA LEU A 297 -75.11 27.64 83.06
C LEU A 297 -75.08 27.79 84.59
N ASP A 298 -74.39 28.81 85.11
CA ASP A 298 -74.28 29.12 86.54
C ASP A 298 -75.49 29.92 87.07
N ASN A 299 -76.35 30.42 86.16
CA ASN A 299 -77.58 31.14 86.48
C ASN A 299 -78.41 30.39 87.56
N PRO A 300 -78.88 31.08 88.63
CA PRO A 300 -79.62 30.45 89.74
C PRO A 300 -80.90 29.72 89.31
N ASN A 301 -81.48 30.04 88.15
CA ASN A 301 -82.62 29.30 87.59
C ASN A 301 -82.28 27.84 87.22
N ASN A 302 -80.99 27.49 87.12
CA ASN A 302 -80.52 26.11 86.88
C ASN A 302 -80.16 25.36 88.18
N MET A 303 -80.34 25.97 89.35
CA MET A 303 -80.06 25.36 90.65
C MET A 303 -81.09 24.25 90.95
N PRO A 304 -80.67 23.06 91.42
CA PRO A 304 -81.61 22.00 91.81
C PRO A 304 -82.52 22.41 92.97
N GLU A 305 -83.78 21.98 92.92
CA GLU A 305 -84.76 22.23 93.99
C GLU A 305 -84.29 21.62 95.32
N GLY A 306 -84.32 22.43 96.38
CA GLY A 306 -83.90 22.03 97.73
C GLY A 306 -82.39 22.12 98.01
N LEU A 307 -81.59 22.70 97.11
CA LEU A 307 -80.18 23.02 97.37
C LEU A 307 -80.04 24.41 98.03
N ASP A 308 -79.10 24.55 98.97
CA ASP A 308 -78.78 25.83 99.58
C ASP A 308 -78.04 26.79 98.61
N PRO A 309 -78.39 28.09 98.53
CA PRO A 309 -77.72 29.04 97.65
C PRO A 309 -76.21 29.22 97.90
N SER A 310 -75.71 29.04 99.13
CA SER A 310 -74.27 29.10 99.42
C SER A 310 -73.53 27.94 98.75
N VAL A 311 -74.11 26.74 98.84
CA VAL A 311 -73.61 25.54 98.14
C VAL A 311 -73.59 25.74 96.63
N TRP A 312 -74.67 26.28 96.04
CA TRP A 312 -74.72 26.54 94.60
C TRP A 312 -73.62 27.51 94.15
N ASN A 313 -73.38 28.57 94.92
CA ASN A 313 -72.29 29.50 94.63
C ASN A 313 -70.92 28.82 94.72
N HIS A 314 -70.67 27.98 95.74
CA HIS A 314 -69.43 27.20 95.84
C HIS A 314 -69.26 26.24 94.65
N PHE A 315 -70.33 25.54 94.26
CA PHE A 315 -70.37 24.67 93.08
C PHE A 315 -70.03 25.41 91.78
N CYS A 316 -70.61 26.60 91.56
CA CYS A 316 -70.33 27.42 90.38
C CYS A 316 -68.85 27.85 90.32
N VAL A 317 -68.25 28.20 91.48
CA VAL A 317 -66.81 28.52 91.57
C VAL A 317 -65.94 27.30 91.23
N THR A 318 -66.18 26.14 91.85
CA THR A 318 -65.44 24.90 91.56
C THR A 318 -65.61 24.47 90.10
N ARG A 319 -66.81 24.64 89.52
CA ARG A 319 -67.07 24.36 88.11
C ARG A 319 -66.32 25.31 87.17
N ARG A 320 -66.27 26.61 87.46
CA ARG A 320 -65.47 27.58 86.67
C ARG A 320 -63.99 27.26 86.74
N MET A 321 -63.43 27.04 87.94
CA MET A 321 -62.03 26.67 88.15
C MET A 321 -61.62 25.43 87.32
N LYS A 322 -62.48 24.41 87.26
CA LYS A 322 -62.30 23.23 86.39
C LYS A 322 -62.30 23.59 84.91
N VAL A 323 -63.27 24.37 84.43
CA VAL A 323 -63.38 24.77 83.01
C VAL A 323 -62.20 25.64 82.57
N GLU A 324 -61.73 26.53 83.44
CA GLU A 324 -60.52 27.33 83.21
C GLU A 324 -59.29 26.44 83.06
N ASN A 325 -59.13 25.42 83.91
CA ASN A 325 -57.99 24.52 83.82
C ASN A 325 -58.03 23.63 82.57
N GLU A 326 -59.20 23.08 82.20
CA GLU A 326 -59.35 22.34 80.94
C GLU A 326 -58.98 23.20 79.72
N GLN A 327 -59.30 24.50 79.75
CA GLN A 327 -58.88 25.42 78.68
C GLN A 327 -57.37 25.72 78.73
N LYS A 328 -56.76 25.87 79.91
CA LYS A 328 -55.29 26.01 80.06
C LYS A 328 -54.55 24.78 79.51
N VAL A 329 -55.00 23.57 79.88
CA VAL A 329 -54.52 22.29 79.34
C VAL A 329 -54.62 22.28 77.81
N LYS A 330 -55.77 22.66 77.25
CA LYS A 330 -55.98 22.67 75.80
C LYS A 330 -55.12 23.71 75.05
N GLN A 331 -54.89 24.88 75.65
CA GLN A 331 -53.98 25.89 75.10
C GLN A 331 -52.53 25.41 75.12
N LYS A 332 -52.10 24.79 76.22
CA LYS A 332 -50.78 24.15 76.35
C LYS A 332 -50.62 22.98 75.38
N ALA A 333 -51.63 22.14 75.17
CA ALA A 333 -51.60 21.07 74.17
C ALA A 333 -51.37 21.61 72.74
N ALA A 334 -52.02 22.73 72.38
CA ALA A 334 -51.78 23.38 71.09
C ALA A 334 -50.35 23.95 70.98
N GLY A 335 -49.86 24.59 72.05
CA GLY A 335 -48.48 25.10 72.10
C GLY A 335 -47.42 24.00 72.00
N LEU A 336 -47.66 22.81 72.58
CA LEU A 336 -46.77 21.66 72.39
C LEU A 336 -46.67 21.24 70.92
N VAL A 337 -47.77 21.24 70.17
CA VAL A 337 -47.76 20.93 68.73
C VAL A 337 -46.96 21.99 67.95
N GLU A 338 -47.11 23.27 68.28
CA GLU A 338 -46.32 24.35 67.68
C GLU A 338 -44.81 24.21 68.00
N MET A 339 -44.44 23.88 69.23
CA MET A 339 -43.05 23.68 69.65
C MET A 339 -42.43 22.41 69.04
N MET A 340 -43.18 21.31 68.94
CA MET A 340 -42.73 20.11 68.23
C MET A 340 -42.49 20.37 66.73
N ALA A 341 -43.35 21.17 66.09
CA ALA A 341 -43.16 21.58 64.70
C ALA A 341 -41.92 22.50 64.53
N PHE A 342 -41.67 23.40 65.48
CA PHE A 342 -40.46 24.23 65.52
C PHE A 342 -39.19 23.39 65.69
N LEU A 343 -39.18 22.44 66.63
CA LEU A 343 -38.07 21.52 66.83
C LEU A 343 -37.78 20.70 65.57
N ARG A 344 -38.81 20.16 64.92
CA ARG A 344 -38.67 19.44 63.64
C ARG A 344 -38.01 20.33 62.58
N LYS A 345 -38.48 21.57 62.41
CA LYS A 345 -37.87 22.52 61.47
C LYS A 345 -36.38 22.76 61.75
N ARG A 346 -35.96 22.78 63.02
CA ARG A 346 -34.54 22.91 63.39
C ARG A 346 -33.73 21.66 63.04
N VAL A 347 -34.29 20.46 63.21
CA VAL A 347 -33.67 19.21 62.73
C VAL A 347 -33.55 19.22 61.20
N ASP A 348 -34.62 19.59 60.46
CA ASP A 348 -34.58 19.70 58.99
C ASP A 348 -33.57 20.76 58.48
N GLU A 349 -33.24 21.78 59.29
CA GLU A 349 -32.18 22.77 59.00
C GLU A 349 -30.78 22.19 59.24
N ASP A 350 -30.60 21.47 60.34
CA ASP A 350 -29.35 20.80 60.74
C ASP A 350 -28.94 19.63 59.83
N GLU A 351 -29.92 18.90 59.29
CA GLU A 351 -29.72 17.87 58.26
C GLU A 351 -29.24 18.49 56.94
N LYS A 352 -29.74 19.67 56.56
CA LYS A 352 -29.25 20.37 55.35
C LYS A 352 -27.80 20.80 55.50
N VAL A 353 -27.42 21.34 56.67
CA VAL A 353 -26.01 21.69 56.93
C VAL A 353 -25.12 20.44 56.88
N GLN A 354 -25.58 19.30 57.41
CA GLN A 354 -24.87 18.02 57.31
C GLN A 354 -24.65 17.57 55.86
N VAL A 355 -25.70 17.61 55.03
CA VAL A 355 -25.60 17.23 53.61
C VAL A 355 -24.64 18.16 52.84
N GLU A 356 -24.59 19.46 53.17
CA GLU A 356 -23.60 20.37 52.57
C GLU A 356 -22.17 20.08 53.05
N ILE A 357 -21.96 19.74 54.32
CA ILE A 357 -20.65 19.27 54.84
C ILE A 357 -20.17 18.04 54.07
N GLU A 358 -21.05 17.04 53.89
CA GLU A 358 -20.72 15.80 53.20
C GLU A 358 -20.32 16.05 51.73
N LYS A 359 -21.08 16.88 51.00
CA LYS A 359 -20.74 17.30 49.63
C LYS A 359 -19.35 17.94 49.54
N VAL A 360 -19.07 18.93 50.40
CA VAL A 360 -17.79 19.65 50.42
C VAL A 360 -16.63 18.72 50.78
N SER A 361 -16.84 17.81 51.74
CA SER A 361 -15.84 16.82 52.12
C SER A 361 -15.52 15.86 50.96
N HIS A 362 -16.51 15.48 50.16
CA HIS A 362 -16.32 14.64 48.98
C HIS A 362 -15.58 15.38 47.85
N GLU A 363 -15.94 16.64 47.57
CA GLU A 363 -15.21 17.48 46.60
C GLU A 363 -13.74 17.67 47.00
N LEU A 364 -13.47 17.86 48.30
CA LEU A 364 -12.11 17.97 48.82
C LEU A 364 -11.28 16.70 48.60
N ILE A 365 -11.87 15.52 48.82
CA ILE A 365 -11.19 14.23 48.57
C ILE A 365 -10.87 14.07 47.07
N LEU A 366 -11.82 14.37 46.17
CA LEU A 366 -11.60 14.31 44.72
C LEU A 366 -10.47 15.24 44.28
N LEU A 367 -10.45 16.48 44.79
CA LEU A 367 -9.38 17.45 44.52
C LEU A 367 -8.00 16.97 45.02
N GLN A 368 -7.96 16.32 46.19
CA GLN A 368 -6.73 15.74 46.72
C GLN A 368 -6.24 14.56 45.86
N GLU A 369 -7.13 13.71 45.35
CA GLU A 369 -6.75 12.68 44.39
C GLU A 369 -6.22 13.26 43.08
N GLU A 370 -6.85 14.31 42.53
CA GLU A 370 -6.39 15.00 41.32
C GLU A 370 -5.00 15.62 41.52
N LYS A 371 -4.78 16.29 42.67
CA LYS A 371 -3.49 16.85 43.06
C LYS A 371 -2.40 15.78 43.16
N VAL A 372 -2.67 14.63 43.77
CA VAL A 372 -1.72 13.50 43.83
C VAL A 372 -1.45 12.92 42.45
N LYS A 373 -2.47 12.73 41.60
CA LYS A 373 -2.31 12.25 40.21
C LYS A 373 -1.41 13.21 39.42
N PHE A 374 -1.60 14.52 39.57
CA PHE A 374 -0.77 15.54 38.92
C PHE A 374 0.68 15.52 39.42
N GLN A 375 0.89 15.51 40.74
CA GLN A 375 2.24 15.51 41.35
C GLN A 375 3.07 14.26 41.00
N LEU A 376 2.42 13.12 40.71
CA LEU A 376 3.08 11.91 40.23
C LEU A 376 3.29 11.88 38.71
N ASN A 377 2.50 12.62 37.94
CA ASN A 377 2.57 12.68 36.47
C ASN A 377 3.62 13.70 36.00
N LEU A 378 4.89 13.33 36.10
CA LEU A 378 6.01 14.20 35.76
C LEU A 378 6.22 14.33 34.24
N THR A 379 6.06 15.54 33.71
CA THR A 379 6.43 15.89 32.33
C THR A 379 7.93 15.73 32.11
N ILE A 380 8.33 14.82 31.20
CA ILE A 380 9.72 14.63 30.79
C ILE A 380 9.95 15.17 29.37
N GLN A 381 11.09 15.84 29.16
CA GLN A 381 11.52 16.34 27.86
C GLN A 381 12.53 15.38 27.25
N ILE A 382 12.26 14.86 26.06
CA ILE A 382 13.13 13.91 25.34
C ILE A 382 13.54 14.53 24.01
N LEU A 383 14.86 14.61 23.77
CA LEU A 383 15.40 15.06 22.49
C LEU A 383 15.53 13.89 21.52
N LEU A 384 14.69 13.87 20.49
CA LEU A 384 14.70 12.88 19.41
C LEU A 384 15.19 13.52 18.11
N LYS A 385 15.93 12.75 17.29
CA LYS A 385 16.33 13.16 15.94
C LYS A 385 15.20 12.90 14.94
N GLN A 386 15.16 13.69 13.87
CA GLN A 386 14.30 13.42 12.72
C GLN A 386 14.56 12.00 12.20
N GLY A 387 13.49 11.22 12.00
CA GLY A 387 13.56 9.79 11.67
C GLY A 387 13.56 8.84 12.88
N GLN A 388 13.57 9.34 14.12
CA GLN A 388 13.22 8.56 15.32
C GLN A 388 11.75 8.78 15.74
N VAL A 389 11.06 9.70 15.07
CA VAL A 389 9.64 10.00 15.27
C VAL A 389 8.91 9.57 14.01
N GLU A 390 8.17 8.47 14.09
CA GLU A 390 7.42 7.87 12.99
C GLU A 390 5.95 8.32 13.03
N LEU A 391 5.74 9.65 12.99
CA LEU A 391 4.41 10.27 13.02
C LEU A 391 4.13 11.01 11.72
N GLU A 392 2.98 10.74 11.10
CA GLU A 392 2.61 11.29 9.78
C GLU A 392 2.48 12.82 9.79
N ASN A 393 2.05 13.41 10.90
CA ASN A 393 1.69 14.83 11.02
C ASN A 393 2.61 15.65 11.96
N PHE A 394 3.93 15.50 11.83
CA PHE A 394 4.93 16.18 12.69
C PHE A 394 4.88 17.73 12.71
N GLN A 395 4.12 18.38 11.81
CA GLN A 395 4.15 19.84 11.62
C GLN A 395 2.88 20.60 11.99
N LEU A 396 1.77 19.93 12.37
CA LEU A 396 0.47 20.59 12.50
C LEU A 396 -0.09 20.71 13.93
N LEU A 397 0.33 19.86 14.86
CA LEU A 397 -0.11 19.88 16.27
C LEU A 397 1.07 19.61 17.21
N LEU A 398 1.09 20.33 18.34
CA LEU A 398 2.06 20.13 19.43
C LEU A 398 1.68 18.98 20.36
N GLU A 399 0.44 18.47 20.24
CA GLU A 399 -0.09 17.36 21.01
C GLU A 399 -0.17 16.10 20.14
N TYR A 400 0.45 15.02 20.62
CA TYR A 400 0.44 13.71 19.97
C TYR A 400 -0.18 12.68 20.93
N PRO A 401 -1.52 12.67 21.10
CA PRO A 401 -2.20 11.78 22.06
C PRO A 401 -1.99 10.30 21.74
N ASP A 402 -1.83 9.95 20.46
CA ASP A 402 -1.62 8.58 19.99
C ASP A 402 -0.13 8.19 19.92
N ALA A 403 0.81 9.04 20.37
CA ALA A 403 2.24 8.72 20.35
C ALA A 403 2.64 7.79 21.51
N ILE A 404 3.33 6.70 21.17
CA ILE A 404 3.82 5.71 22.11
C ILE A 404 5.36 5.70 22.08
N LEU A 405 5.99 5.85 23.24
CA LEU A 405 7.44 5.72 23.38
C LEU A 405 7.86 4.24 23.41
N ILE A 406 8.37 3.73 22.28
CA ILE A 406 8.84 2.35 22.17
C ILE A 406 10.35 2.29 22.40
N ASN A 407 10.82 1.32 23.19
CA ASN A 407 12.25 1.10 23.39
C ASN A 407 12.90 0.53 22.12
N LYS A 408 13.97 1.19 21.65
CA LYS A 408 14.71 0.84 20.43
C LYS A 408 15.15 -0.63 20.38
N THR A 409 15.53 -1.22 21.51
CA THR A 409 15.98 -2.62 21.60
C THR A 409 14.91 -3.59 21.08
N ILE A 410 13.62 -3.33 21.38
CA ILE A 410 12.51 -4.16 20.89
C ILE A 410 12.46 -4.16 19.35
N ILE A 411 12.67 -2.99 18.75
CA ILE A 411 12.68 -2.82 17.29
C ILE A 411 13.94 -3.45 16.68
N GLU A 412 15.10 -3.36 17.35
CA GLU A 412 16.35 -3.99 16.89
C GLU A 412 16.30 -5.51 16.98
N ASP A 413 15.73 -6.08 18.05
CA ASP A 413 15.54 -7.51 18.24
C ASP A 413 14.56 -8.07 17.18
N LEU A 414 13.41 -7.41 16.97
CA LEU A 414 12.47 -7.77 15.91
C LEU A 414 13.14 -7.71 14.53
N ASN A 415 13.93 -6.68 14.25
CA ASN A 415 14.68 -6.57 13.00
C ASN A 415 15.75 -7.67 12.85
N ALA A 416 16.40 -8.09 13.94
CA ALA A 416 17.33 -9.22 13.92
C ALA A 416 16.62 -10.54 13.62
N VAL A 417 15.44 -10.77 14.21
CA VAL A 417 14.57 -11.92 13.90
C VAL A 417 14.12 -11.89 12.43
N ILE A 418 13.64 -10.74 11.93
CA ILE A 418 13.22 -10.56 10.53
C ILE A 418 14.38 -10.85 9.57
N ARG A 419 15.58 -10.32 9.82
CA ARG A 419 16.79 -10.64 9.02
C ARG A 419 17.12 -12.12 9.04
N THR A 420 17.04 -12.76 10.22
CA THR A 420 17.31 -14.20 10.36
C THR A 420 16.31 -15.05 9.56
N GLN A 421 15.02 -14.71 9.60
CA GLN A 421 14.00 -15.37 8.78
C GLN A 421 14.17 -15.08 7.29
N GLY A 422 14.57 -13.85 6.93
CA GLY A 422 14.95 -13.47 5.57
C GLY A 422 16.10 -14.33 5.02
N HIS A 423 17.17 -14.51 5.80
CA HIS A 423 18.28 -15.39 5.44
C HIS A 423 17.84 -16.85 5.28
N LYS A 424 17.00 -17.38 6.17
CA LYS A 424 16.43 -18.74 6.04
C LYS A 424 15.60 -18.89 4.75
N LYS A 425 14.77 -17.89 4.41
CA LYS A 425 14.00 -17.87 3.16
C LYS A 425 14.91 -17.86 1.94
N VAL A 426 15.96 -17.04 1.95
CA VAL A 426 16.94 -16.98 0.84
C VAL A 426 17.71 -18.30 0.70
N ALA A 427 18.13 -18.92 1.81
CA ALA A 427 18.78 -20.22 1.79
C ALA A 427 17.87 -21.31 1.19
N SER A 428 16.63 -21.41 1.65
CA SER A 428 15.63 -22.34 1.09
C SER A 428 15.32 -22.07 -0.39
N MET A 429 15.33 -20.80 -0.82
CA MET A 429 15.21 -20.45 -2.24
C MET A 429 16.45 -20.88 -3.06
N MET A 430 17.66 -20.83 -2.50
CA MET A 430 18.87 -21.35 -3.15
C MET A 430 18.85 -22.88 -3.24
N GLU A 431 18.51 -23.58 -2.16
CA GLU A 431 18.35 -25.04 -2.14
C GLU A 431 17.31 -25.48 -3.20
N SER A 432 16.15 -24.82 -3.24
CA SER A 432 15.12 -25.09 -4.25
C SER A 432 15.63 -24.88 -5.69
N LYS A 433 16.34 -23.78 -5.94
CA LYS A 433 16.96 -23.52 -7.26
C LYS A 433 17.96 -24.61 -7.64
N ASP A 434 18.81 -25.05 -6.72
CA ASP A 434 19.83 -26.06 -6.99
C ASP A 434 19.23 -27.46 -7.16
N ILE A 435 18.13 -27.78 -6.46
CA ILE A 435 17.31 -28.97 -6.71
C ILE A 435 16.74 -28.94 -8.13
N HIS A 436 16.12 -27.84 -8.57
CA HIS A 436 15.58 -27.73 -9.93
C HIS A 436 16.69 -27.85 -10.99
N LYS A 437 17.87 -27.26 -10.75
CA LYS A 437 19.05 -27.43 -11.61
C LYS A 437 19.48 -28.91 -11.70
N GLY A 438 19.45 -29.63 -10.58
CA GLY A 438 19.72 -31.07 -10.53
C GLY A 438 18.68 -31.89 -11.31
N ILE A 439 17.40 -31.57 -11.18
CA ILE A 439 16.32 -32.21 -11.93
C ILE A 439 16.52 -32.01 -13.44
N PHE A 440 16.75 -30.77 -13.91
CA PHE A 440 17.02 -30.51 -15.33
C PHE A 440 18.26 -31.24 -15.87
N GLN A 441 19.31 -31.40 -15.05
CA GLN A 441 20.49 -32.17 -15.43
C GLN A 441 20.14 -33.66 -15.62
N ILE A 442 19.38 -34.25 -14.69
CA ILE A 442 18.93 -35.66 -14.75
C ILE A 442 17.97 -35.88 -15.92
N GLU A 443 17.03 -34.96 -16.18
CA GLU A 443 16.12 -35.02 -17.34
C GLU A 443 16.89 -34.97 -18.66
N TRP A 444 17.93 -34.14 -18.75
CA TRP A 444 18.80 -34.07 -19.92
C TRP A 444 19.61 -35.37 -20.11
N GLU A 445 20.17 -35.93 -19.03
CA GLU A 445 20.89 -37.21 -19.05
C GLU A 445 19.97 -38.38 -19.43
N HIS A 446 18.74 -38.41 -18.90
CA HIS A 446 17.72 -39.39 -19.29
C HIS A 446 17.42 -39.31 -20.77
N LYS A 447 17.11 -38.11 -21.29
CA LYS A 447 16.80 -37.91 -22.70
C LYS A 447 17.98 -38.23 -23.62
N LYS A 448 19.20 -37.98 -23.16
CA LYS A 448 20.42 -38.42 -23.86
C LYS A 448 20.47 -39.95 -23.95
N MET A 449 20.24 -40.67 -22.84
CA MET A 449 20.24 -42.14 -22.85
C MET A 449 19.07 -42.73 -23.65
N GLU A 450 17.91 -42.08 -23.68
CA GLU A 450 16.80 -42.46 -24.57
C GLU A 450 17.21 -42.38 -26.04
N MET A 451 17.84 -41.29 -26.48
CA MET A 451 18.33 -41.14 -27.85
C MET A 451 19.46 -42.15 -28.18
N GLU A 452 20.36 -42.43 -27.24
CA GLU A 452 21.39 -43.48 -27.39
C GLU A 452 20.75 -44.88 -27.51
N MET A 453 19.68 -45.15 -26.74
CA MET A 453 18.90 -46.40 -26.84
C MET A 453 18.15 -46.50 -28.18
N GLU A 454 17.58 -45.40 -28.69
CA GLU A 454 16.92 -45.34 -29.99
C GLU A 454 17.90 -45.61 -31.14
N ASP A 455 19.09 -44.99 -31.14
CA ASP A 455 20.14 -45.27 -32.15
C ASP A 455 20.60 -46.74 -32.08
N LEU A 456 20.81 -47.30 -30.90
CA LEU A 456 21.15 -48.72 -30.74
C LEU A 456 20.03 -49.66 -31.21
N ASN A 457 18.76 -49.34 -30.93
CA ASN A 457 17.61 -50.10 -31.42
C ASN A 457 17.48 -50.00 -32.94
N GLN A 458 17.68 -48.83 -33.54
CA GLN A 458 17.65 -48.66 -34.99
C GLN A 458 18.77 -49.45 -35.66
N ARG A 459 20.00 -49.40 -35.13
CA ARG A 459 21.12 -50.23 -35.62
C ARG A 459 20.83 -51.72 -35.50
N ALA A 460 20.20 -52.16 -34.41
CA ALA A 460 19.80 -53.55 -34.23
C ALA A 460 18.73 -53.96 -35.26
N TRP A 461 17.75 -53.09 -35.53
CA TRP A 461 16.74 -53.29 -36.56
C TRP A 461 17.34 -53.33 -37.97
N ASP A 462 18.26 -52.41 -38.29
CA ASP A 462 18.99 -52.40 -39.56
C ASP A 462 19.76 -53.71 -39.76
N ILE A 463 20.42 -54.22 -38.72
CA ILE A 463 21.13 -55.53 -38.76
C ILE A 463 20.15 -56.69 -38.97
N GLN A 464 18.96 -56.68 -38.34
CA GLN A 464 17.93 -57.69 -38.55
C GLN A 464 17.31 -57.64 -39.95
N MET A 465 17.19 -56.44 -40.51
CA MET A 465 16.60 -56.17 -41.82
C MET A 465 17.60 -56.26 -42.99
N LEU A 466 18.90 -56.44 -42.71
CA LEU A 466 19.90 -56.73 -43.73
C LEU A 466 19.57 -58.07 -44.42
N PHE A 467 19.00 -57.98 -45.62
CA PHE A 467 18.68 -59.15 -46.42
C PHE A 467 19.97 -59.84 -46.92
N PHE A 468 20.35 -60.94 -46.26
CA PHE A 468 21.43 -61.80 -46.73
C PHE A 468 20.97 -62.59 -47.96
N SER A 469 21.62 -62.35 -49.11
CA SER A 469 21.45 -63.23 -50.26
C SER A 469 21.91 -64.65 -49.90
N ARG A 470 21.31 -65.66 -50.54
CA ARG A 470 21.59 -67.08 -50.27
C ARG A 470 23.07 -67.45 -50.44
N GLU A 471 23.79 -66.72 -51.29
CA GLU A 471 25.24 -66.84 -51.49
C GLU A 471 26.04 -66.27 -50.31
N ARG A 472 25.68 -65.08 -49.81
CA ARG A 472 26.30 -64.48 -48.62
C ARG A 472 26.04 -65.33 -47.37
N GLN A 473 24.84 -65.90 -47.25
CA GLN A 473 24.53 -66.83 -46.16
C GLN A 473 25.41 -68.08 -46.22
N LYS A 474 25.59 -68.69 -47.41
CA LYS A 474 26.49 -69.83 -47.60
C LYS A 474 27.95 -69.48 -47.30
N TYR A 475 28.43 -68.33 -47.74
CA TYR A 475 29.79 -67.84 -47.45
C TYR A 475 30.06 -67.70 -45.94
N LEU A 476 29.07 -67.23 -45.17
CA LEU A 476 29.19 -67.09 -43.72
C LEU A 476 29.01 -68.41 -42.94
N SER A 477 28.40 -69.44 -43.53
CA SER A 477 28.15 -70.73 -42.88
C SER A 477 29.16 -71.84 -43.21
N GLU A 478 29.76 -71.81 -44.40
CA GLU A 478 30.68 -72.84 -44.90
C GLU A 478 32.15 -72.40 -44.72
N PRO A 479 32.95 -73.04 -43.85
CA PRO A 479 34.33 -72.61 -43.59
C PRO A 479 35.27 -72.76 -44.80
N ASN A 480 34.90 -73.59 -45.79
CA ASN A 480 35.67 -73.84 -47.02
C ASN A 480 34.85 -73.50 -48.29
N TYR A 481 34.10 -72.40 -48.26
CA TYR A 481 33.23 -71.97 -49.37
C TYR A 481 33.96 -71.92 -50.73
N GLU A 482 35.20 -71.41 -50.77
CA GLU A 482 36.01 -71.33 -52.00
C GLU A 482 36.30 -72.72 -52.59
N THR A 483 36.54 -73.73 -51.76
CA THR A 483 36.78 -75.11 -52.21
C THR A 483 35.52 -75.73 -52.83
N LEU A 484 34.34 -75.48 -52.25
CA LEU A 484 33.06 -75.90 -52.81
C LEU A 484 32.80 -75.26 -54.18
N VAL A 485 33.06 -73.95 -54.31
CA VAL A 485 32.94 -73.23 -55.59
C VAL A 485 33.92 -73.78 -56.63
N ALA A 486 35.18 -74.06 -56.25
CA ALA A 486 36.16 -74.66 -57.16
C ALA A 486 35.75 -76.06 -57.65
N ILE A 487 35.18 -76.91 -56.78
CA ILE A 487 34.65 -78.23 -57.17
C ILE A 487 33.45 -78.07 -58.12
N GLN A 488 32.53 -77.15 -57.83
CA GLN A 488 31.36 -76.87 -58.68
C GLN A 488 31.80 -76.41 -60.09
N ILE A 489 32.81 -75.53 -60.16
CA ILE A 489 33.42 -75.07 -61.42
C ILE A 489 34.05 -76.25 -62.18
N GLY A 490 34.87 -77.08 -61.52
CA GLY A 490 35.51 -78.23 -62.18
C GLY A 490 34.51 -79.25 -62.76
N ILE A 491 33.37 -79.48 -62.10
CA ILE A 491 32.27 -80.32 -62.62
C ILE A 491 31.61 -79.68 -63.85
N MET A 492 31.39 -78.36 -63.83
CA MET A 492 30.86 -77.62 -64.98
C MET A 492 31.83 -77.64 -66.17
N GLU A 493 33.14 -77.45 -65.93
CA GLU A 493 34.17 -77.51 -66.98
C GLU A 493 34.25 -78.89 -67.65
N GLN A 494 34.21 -79.98 -66.87
CA GLN A 494 34.12 -81.33 -67.42
C GLN A 494 32.85 -81.54 -68.26
N THR A 495 31.71 -81.02 -67.80
CA THR A 495 30.44 -81.10 -68.52
C THR A 495 30.50 -80.35 -69.85
N ILE A 496 31.08 -79.14 -69.86
CA ILE A 496 31.30 -78.32 -71.06
C ILE A 496 32.23 -79.04 -72.05
N ALA A 497 33.32 -79.67 -71.58
CA ALA A 497 34.23 -80.42 -72.43
C ALA A 497 33.56 -81.64 -73.11
N VAL A 498 32.65 -82.33 -72.41
CA VAL A 498 31.84 -83.43 -73.00
C VAL A 498 30.87 -82.90 -74.05
N ILE A 499 30.22 -81.75 -73.79
CA ILE A 499 29.31 -81.11 -74.74
C ILE A 499 30.05 -80.66 -76.00
N ASP A 500 31.20 -80.00 -75.87
CA ASP A 500 32.01 -79.54 -77.02
C ASP A 500 32.52 -80.71 -77.88
N LYS A 501 33.01 -81.79 -77.26
CA LYS A 501 33.40 -83.01 -77.98
C LYS A 501 32.23 -83.63 -78.76
N THR A 502 31.03 -83.58 -78.19
CA THR A 502 29.80 -84.07 -78.83
C THR A 502 29.36 -83.13 -79.97
N HIS A 503 29.43 -81.81 -79.75
CA HIS A 503 29.11 -80.80 -80.76
C HIS A 503 30.03 -80.91 -81.98
N LYS A 504 31.35 -81.02 -81.78
CA LYS A 504 32.34 -81.25 -82.84
C LYS A 504 32.03 -82.50 -83.68
N LYS A 505 31.62 -83.61 -83.05
CA LYS A 505 31.18 -84.83 -83.75
C LYS A 505 29.92 -84.59 -84.60
N ASN A 506 28.96 -83.83 -84.08
CA ASN A 506 27.72 -83.50 -84.79
C ASN A 506 27.97 -82.56 -85.98
N VAL A 507 28.82 -81.53 -85.82
CA VAL A 507 29.24 -80.64 -86.91
C VAL A 507 29.89 -81.44 -88.05
N GLU A 508 30.76 -82.40 -87.74
CA GLU A 508 31.41 -83.24 -88.75
C GLU A 508 30.43 -84.17 -89.48
N ASN A 509 29.39 -84.65 -88.80
CA ASN A 509 28.29 -85.38 -89.42
C ASN A 509 27.45 -84.48 -90.35
N CYS A 510 27.14 -83.25 -89.94
CA CYS A 510 26.43 -82.27 -90.78
C CYS A 510 27.23 -81.93 -92.05
N LYS A 511 28.55 -81.72 -91.96
CA LYS A 511 29.42 -81.51 -93.15
C LYS A 511 29.35 -82.70 -94.13
N LYS A 512 29.33 -83.94 -93.63
CA LYS A 512 29.19 -85.15 -94.47
C LYS A 512 27.82 -85.22 -95.14
N LEU A 513 26.74 -84.84 -94.45
CA LEU A 513 25.40 -84.77 -95.03
C LEU A 513 25.31 -83.70 -96.12
N LEU A 514 25.88 -82.51 -95.88
CA LEU A 514 25.90 -81.40 -96.84
C LEU A 514 26.63 -81.79 -98.14
N LYS A 515 27.76 -82.51 -98.04
CA LYS A 515 28.44 -83.10 -99.21
C LYS A 515 27.61 -84.14 -99.97
N LYS A 516 26.73 -84.91 -99.30
CA LYS A 516 25.81 -85.84 -99.96
C LYS A 516 24.69 -85.10 -100.69
N LEU A 517 24.10 -84.07 -100.06
CA LEU A 517 23.04 -83.26 -100.66
C LEU A 517 23.53 -82.48 -101.89
N GLY A 518 24.75 -81.92 -101.85
CA GLY A 518 25.36 -81.28 -103.02
C GLY A 518 25.50 -82.23 -104.23
N LYS A 519 25.88 -83.49 -104.01
CA LYS A 519 25.89 -84.51 -105.08
C LYS A 519 24.49 -84.80 -105.63
N PHE A 520 23.48 -84.84 -104.75
CA PHE A 520 22.08 -85.03 -105.15
C PHE A 520 21.55 -83.85 -105.98
N SER A 521 21.92 -82.61 -105.64
CA SER A 521 21.56 -81.41 -106.42
C SER A 521 22.13 -81.51 -107.83
N ASN A 522 23.45 -81.70 -107.97
CA ASN A 522 24.09 -81.81 -109.27
C ASN A 522 23.48 -82.94 -110.14
N GLN A 523 23.13 -84.07 -109.53
CA GLN A 523 22.44 -85.15 -110.24
C GLN A 523 21.05 -84.73 -110.74
N LYS A 524 20.31 -83.94 -109.94
CA LYS A 524 19.01 -83.39 -110.32
C LYS A 524 19.12 -82.33 -111.41
N ASP A 525 20.14 -81.48 -111.37
CA ASP A 525 20.40 -80.46 -112.40
C ASP A 525 20.68 -81.11 -113.77
N VAL A 526 21.47 -82.20 -113.80
CA VAL A 526 21.68 -83.00 -115.03
C VAL A 526 20.38 -83.63 -115.53
N THR A 527 19.52 -84.15 -114.66
CA THR A 527 18.22 -84.70 -115.10
C THR A 527 17.25 -83.62 -115.59
N ASN A 528 17.26 -82.43 -114.98
CA ASN A 528 16.45 -81.29 -115.45
C ASN A 528 16.93 -80.79 -116.82
N TYR A 529 18.24 -80.76 -117.06
CA TYR A 529 18.79 -80.40 -118.37
C TYR A 529 18.33 -81.37 -119.46
N SER A 530 18.37 -82.69 -119.19
CA SER A 530 17.82 -83.71 -120.10
C SER A 530 16.32 -83.54 -120.35
N LEU A 531 15.52 -83.24 -119.32
CA LEU A 531 14.09 -83.00 -119.47
C LEU A 531 13.80 -81.76 -120.34
N SER A 532 14.59 -80.69 -120.21
CA SER A 532 14.47 -79.51 -121.07
C SER A 532 14.77 -79.80 -122.54
N CYS A 533 15.75 -80.67 -122.85
CA CYS A 533 15.99 -81.12 -124.21
C CYS A 533 14.78 -81.89 -124.79
N ASN A 534 14.23 -82.83 -124.03
CA ASN A 534 13.06 -83.61 -124.47
C ASN A 534 11.81 -82.73 -124.67
N LEU A 535 11.63 -81.69 -123.84
CA LEU A 535 10.53 -80.72 -123.99
C LEU A 535 10.63 -79.96 -125.33
N GLN A 536 11.84 -79.67 -125.79
CA GLN A 536 12.09 -79.00 -127.06
C GLN A 536 11.67 -79.88 -128.25
N GLU A 537 11.91 -81.20 -128.18
CA GLU A 537 11.52 -82.17 -129.22
C GLU A 537 9.99 -82.34 -129.32
N GLU A 538 9.30 -82.48 -128.18
CA GLU A 538 7.82 -82.57 -128.16
C GLU A 538 7.16 -81.28 -128.67
N LEU A 539 7.78 -80.11 -128.45
CA LEU A 539 7.26 -78.84 -128.98
C LEU A 539 7.21 -78.84 -130.53
N VAL A 540 8.22 -79.42 -131.18
CA VAL A 540 8.27 -79.60 -132.64
C VAL A 540 7.18 -80.57 -133.10
N ALA A 541 7.04 -81.71 -132.42
CA ALA A 541 6.01 -82.70 -132.71
C ALA A 541 4.57 -82.15 -132.51
N VAL A 542 4.38 -81.13 -131.67
CA VAL A 542 3.09 -80.43 -131.51
C VAL A 542 2.85 -79.41 -132.64
N SER A 543 3.88 -78.69 -133.12
CA SER A 543 3.72 -77.81 -134.30
C SER A 543 3.34 -78.59 -135.56
N GLU A 544 3.99 -79.72 -135.84
CA GLU A 544 3.68 -80.54 -137.01
C GLU A 544 2.24 -81.08 -136.98
N ARG A 545 1.76 -81.50 -135.80
CA ARG A 545 0.36 -81.94 -135.61
C ARG A 545 -0.65 -80.79 -135.78
N LYS A 546 -0.27 -79.55 -135.43
CA LYS A 546 -1.11 -78.35 -135.62
C LYS A 546 -1.27 -78.00 -137.10
N ASP A 547 -0.22 -78.16 -137.91
CA ASP A 547 -0.28 -77.85 -139.34
C ASP A 547 -1.07 -78.90 -140.13
N ILE A 548 -0.99 -80.18 -139.77
CA ILE A 548 -1.88 -81.23 -140.31
C ILE A 548 -3.35 -80.92 -140.00
N SER A 549 -3.65 -80.42 -138.80
CA SER A 549 -5.02 -80.04 -138.40
C SER A 549 -5.57 -78.80 -139.13
N ASN A 550 -4.71 -77.98 -139.74
CA ASN A 550 -5.13 -76.82 -140.54
C ASN A 550 -5.32 -77.16 -142.03
N ALA A 551 -4.67 -78.21 -142.53
CA ALA A 551 -4.68 -78.60 -143.94
C ALA A 551 -5.90 -79.43 -144.37
N MET A 552 -6.51 -80.20 -143.46
CA MET A 552 -7.79 -80.85 -143.72
C MET A 552 -8.94 -79.91 -143.33
N GLY A 553 -9.67 -79.41 -144.33
CA GLY A 553 -10.75 -78.43 -144.20
C GLY A 553 -12.03 -78.94 -143.52
N ILE A 554 -11.92 -79.50 -142.32
CA ILE A 554 -12.98 -79.65 -141.33
C ILE A 554 -12.86 -78.41 -140.42
N GLY A 555 -13.41 -77.25 -140.77
CA GLY A 555 -14.63 -77.07 -141.57
C GLY A 555 -15.84 -77.27 -140.65
N SER A 556 -16.53 -76.17 -140.31
CA SER A 556 -17.51 -76.06 -139.20
C SER A 556 -16.91 -76.36 -137.81
N GLN A 557 -16.66 -75.33 -137.01
CA GLN A 557 -17.65 -74.84 -136.05
C GLN A 557 -18.16 -75.93 -135.08
N LEU A 558 -17.57 -75.99 -133.89
CA LEU A 558 -18.38 -75.67 -132.71
C LEU A 558 -17.66 -74.55 -131.96
N THR A 559 -18.33 -73.41 -131.81
CA THR A 559 -17.94 -72.40 -130.82
C THR A 559 -17.83 -73.09 -129.46
N PHE A 560 -16.70 -72.93 -128.78
CA PHE A 560 -16.43 -73.57 -127.49
C PHE A 560 -17.54 -73.27 -126.46
N GLU A 561 -18.17 -72.10 -126.62
CA GLU A 561 -19.39 -71.66 -125.96
C GLU A 561 -20.52 -72.70 -125.98
N LYS A 562 -20.77 -73.44 -127.06
CA LYS A 562 -21.80 -74.50 -127.09
C LYS A 562 -21.39 -75.78 -126.34
N ILE A 563 -20.11 -76.16 -126.40
CA ILE A 563 -19.60 -77.33 -125.63
C ILE A 563 -19.62 -77.00 -124.13
N ALA A 564 -19.15 -75.79 -123.78
CA ALA A 564 -19.24 -75.24 -122.44
C ALA A 564 -20.70 -75.12 -121.98
N LYS A 565 -21.64 -74.67 -122.83
CA LYS A 565 -23.06 -74.55 -122.47
C LYS A 565 -23.71 -75.90 -122.21
N VAL A 566 -23.43 -76.94 -122.99
CA VAL A 566 -23.96 -78.30 -122.72
C VAL A 566 -23.36 -78.90 -121.44
N GLN A 567 -22.06 -78.72 -121.18
CA GLN A 567 -21.47 -79.16 -119.92
C GLN A 567 -21.94 -78.33 -118.72
N TYR A 568 -22.14 -77.02 -118.88
CA TYR A 568 -22.63 -76.12 -117.84
C TYR A 568 -24.11 -76.33 -117.56
N GLU A 569 -24.96 -76.57 -118.57
CA GLU A 569 -26.36 -76.93 -118.39
C GLU A 569 -26.47 -78.29 -117.68
N SER A 570 -25.72 -79.31 -118.12
CA SER A 570 -25.69 -80.62 -117.45
C SER A 570 -25.18 -80.54 -116.00
N MET A 571 -24.12 -79.74 -115.74
CA MET A 571 -23.58 -79.52 -114.39
C MET A 571 -24.53 -78.71 -113.51
N MET A 572 -25.13 -77.64 -114.03
CA MET A 572 -26.11 -76.81 -113.30
C MET A 572 -27.41 -77.55 -113.03
N GLU A 573 -27.84 -78.45 -113.92
CA GLU A 573 -29.02 -79.28 -113.73
C GLU A 573 -28.75 -80.39 -112.69
N GLN A 574 -27.57 -81.05 -112.74
CA GLN A 574 -27.11 -81.89 -111.63
C GLN A 574 -27.00 -81.13 -110.30
N GLN A 575 -26.53 -79.88 -110.32
CA GLN A 575 -26.35 -79.09 -109.10
C GLN A 575 -27.69 -78.55 -108.55
N LYS A 576 -28.66 -78.20 -109.41
CA LYS A 576 -30.05 -77.92 -108.99
C LYS A 576 -30.72 -79.15 -108.41
N LEU A 577 -30.62 -80.31 -109.07
CA LEU A 577 -31.23 -81.55 -108.59
C LEU A 577 -30.58 -82.04 -107.29
N THR A 578 -29.26 -81.90 -107.11
CA THR A 578 -28.61 -82.22 -105.83
C THR A 578 -28.87 -81.19 -104.74
N ASN A 579 -29.08 -79.90 -105.06
CA ASN A 579 -29.55 -78.92 -104.06
C ASN A 579 -30.99 -79.19 -103.62
N ILE A 580 -31.92 -79.44 -104.56
CA ILE A 580 -33.31 -79.82 -104.23
C ILE A 580 -33.32 -81.15 -103.44
N SER A 581 -32.50 -82.13 -103.82
CA SER A 581 -32.35 -83.38 -103.06
C SER A 581 -31.79 -83.14 -101.65
N LYS A 582 -30.86 -82.19 -101.45
CA LYS A 582 -30.33 -81.84 -100.13
C LYS A 582 -31.34 -81.07 -99.27
N GLU A 583 -32.14 -80.17 -99.84
CA GLU A 583 -33.23 -79.49 -99.10
C GLU A 583 -34.39 -80.46 -98.77
N GLN A 584 -34.76 -81.34 -99.69
CA GLN A 584 -35.73 -82.41 -99.43
C GLN A 584 -35.22 -83.38 -98.35
N ALA A 585 -33.95 -83.80 -98.41
CA ALA A 585 -33.35 -84.65 -97.38
C ALA A 585 -33.29 -83.97 -96.00
N ALA A 586 -33.07 -82.65 -95.95
CA ALA A 586 -33.10 -81.88 -94.70
C ALA A 586 -34.51 -81.80 -94.10
N GLN A 587 -35.56 -81.52 -94.90
CA GLN A 587 -36.94 -81.51 -94.39
C GLN A 587 -37.42 -82.91 -93.96
N ILE A 588 -36.99 -83.96 -94.65
CA ILE A 588 -37.32 -85.36 -94.29
C ILE A 588 -36.75 -85.73 -92.91
N LEU A 589 -35.49 -85.40 -92.62
CA LEU A 589 -34.87 -85.72 -91.32
C LEU A 589 -35.52 -84.98 -90.13
N VAL A 590 -36.00 -83.74 -90.33
CA VAL A 590 -36.67 -82.95 -89.27
C VAL A 590 -37.97 -83.63 -88.81
N LEU A 591 -38.82 -84.06 -89.74
CA LEU A 591 -40.05 -84.81 -89.39
C LEU A 591 -39.74 -86.24 -88.90
N GLN A 592 -38.64 -86.88 -89.35
CA GLN A 592 -38.36 -88.28 -88.98
C GLN A 592 -37.88 -88.47 -87.53
N ALA A 593 -37.16 -87.52 -86.93
CA ALA A 593 -36.96 -87.54 -85.48
C ALA A 593 -38.22 -87.11 -84.72
N GLU A 594 -39.07 -86.25 -85.30
CA GLU A 594 -40.42 -85.97 -84.78
C GLU A 594 -41.32 -87.24 -84.81
N VAL A 595 -40.94 -88.28 -85.58
CA VAL A 595 -41.54 -89.64 -85.58
C VAL A 595 -40.83 -90.63 -84.65
N GLU A 596 -39.49 -90.66 -84.58
CA GLU A 596 -38.77 -91.66 -83.75
C GLU A 596 -38.44 -91.17 -82.32
N ARG A 597 -38.56 -89.88 -82.02
CA ARG A 597 -38.84 -89.41 -80.64
C ARG A 597 -40.12 -90.04 -80.11
N LEU A 598 -41.08 -90.33 -81.00
CA LEU A 598 -42.30 -91.07 -80.68
C LEU A 598 -42.11 -92.60 -80.74
N ARG A 599 -40.91 -93.13 -81.08
CA ARG A 599 -40.62 -94.58 -81.19
C ARG A 599 -39.33 -95.15 -80.58
N MET A 600 -38.31 -94.38 -80.22
CA MET A 600 -37.19 -94.84 -79.35
C MET A 600 -37.58 -94.77 -77.86
N LYS A 601 -38.77 -94.22 -77.59
CA LYS A 601 -39.65 -94.60 -76.49
C LYS A 601 -40.07 -96.09 -76.54
N THR A 602 -39.87 -96.72 -77.69
CA THR A 602 -40.20 -98.11 -77.97
C THR A 602 -38.95 -98.93 -78.33
N TYR A 603 -38.20 -98.71 -79.43
CA TYR A 603 -37.18 -99.70 -79.90
C TYR A 603 -35.81 -99.22 -80.45
N PRO A 604 -34.74 -100.06 -80.30
CA PRO A 604 -33.35 -99.66 -80.50
C PRO A 604 -32.63 -100.29 -81.72
N ALA A 605 -31.45 -99.74 -81.99
CA ALA A 605 -30.47 -100.04 -83.05
C ALA A 605 -29.82 -101.45 -83.01
N LEU A 606 -28.90 -101.72 -83.96
CA LEU A 606 -27.61 -102.39 -83.72
C LEU A 606 -26.61 -102.16 -84.88
N LEU A 607 -25.32 -102.40 -84.61
CA LEU A 607 -24.14 -101.93 -85.36
C LEU A 607 -23.20 -103.09 -85.71
N PRO A 608 -22.66 -103.13 -86.93
CA PRO A 608 -21.21 -103.12 -87.06
C PRO A 608 -20.70 -102.14 -88.15
N MET A 609 -19.52 -101.54 -88.03
CA MET A 609 -18.51 -101.60 -86.95
C MET A 609 -17.90 -100.22 -86.73
#